data_AF-A0A561UZ46-F1
#
_entry.id   AF-A0A561UZ46-F1
#
_cell.length_a   1.000
_cell.length_b   1.000
_cell.length_c   1.000
_cell.angle_alpha   90.00
_cell.angle_beta   90.00
_cell.angle_gamma   90.00
#
_symmetry.space_group_name_H-M   'P 1'
#
loop_
_entity.id
_entity.type
_entity.pdbx_description
1 polymer ?
#
loop_
_entity_poly.entity_id
_entity_poly.type
_entity_poly.pdbx_seq_one_letter_code
_entity_poly.pdbx_strand_id
1 'polypeptide(L)'
;MSLGDEDGYGNDSGRSSDGYSTLGGTRQTRTRLPDSQGGDGYGPRRPARKSRSLFTVIGVVVLLLAAIAFANMGGGDGGNGGDGTSGSNGKKTGSAPTAATGTKPVTGKNGEIASGFAHDEQGAQSAASNFAVALGSVEMFKKDSRHTIVDSIYTPEAAGKLRDPQDTAYSPAFLDKLGLDANGNAPQGSTFVSRTVPVGTKLESFDASTAKVSVWYMGLIGMSGPGSTDPVRTAWKTWTVELTWADKDWKAVTDSQRDGPAPVPGDVAASSSDEISKAVEEYGGFTYAR
;
A
#
# COMPACT_ATOMS: atom_id res chain seq x y z
N MET A 1 -45.30 32.88 -47.72
CA MET A 1 -46.36 32.25 -48.53
C MET A 1 -45.69 31.21 -49.41
N SER A 2 -46.32 30.01 -49.53
CA SER A 2 -46.03 28.88 -50.45
C SER A 2 -44.63 28.25 -50.38
N LEU A 3 -44.40 26.96 -50.07
CA LEU A 3 -45.07 25.68 -50.38
C LEU A 3 -45.30 25.40 -51.87
N GLY A 4 -44.70 24.27 -52.29
CA GLY A 4 -45.08 23.43 -53.42
C GLY A 4 -44.01 23.37 -54.51
N ASP A 5 -43.71 22.25 -55.16
CA ASP A 5 -44.10 20.84 -55.07
C ASP A 5 -43.19 20.09 -56.08
N GLU A 6 -43.39 18.77 -56.20
CA GLU A 6 -43.11 17.94 -57.39
C GLU A 6 -41.78 17.16 -57.46
N ASP A 7 -41.80 16.03 -56.76
CA ASP A 7 -41.76 14.65 -57.30
C ASP A 7 -41.10 14.35 -58.66
N GLY A 8 -40.20 13.36 -58.65
CA GLY A 8 -40.52 12.10 -59.35
C GLY A 8 -39.67 11.70 -60.56
N TYR A 9 -38.92 10.61 -60.35
CA TYR A 9 -38.59 9.52 -61.30
C TYR A 9 -37.55 9.74 -62.42
N GLY A 10 -36.58 8.81 -62.46
CA GLY A 10 -35.78 8.55 -63.68
C GLY A 10 -34.52 7.73 -63.42
N ASN A 11 -34.64 6.40 -63.51
CA ASN A 11 -33.55 5.43 -63.49
C ASN A 11 -32.70 5.53 -64.76
N ASP A 12 -31.38 5.68 -64.66
CA ASP A 12 -30.50 5.23 -65.74
C ASP A 12 -29.09 4.86 -65.24
N SER A 13 -28.45 4.08 -66.09
CA SER A 13 -27.45 3.07 -65.83
C SER A 13 -26.07 3.48 -66.34
N GLY A 14 -25.03 3.03 -65.63
CA GLY A 14 -23.72 2.75 -66.22
C GLY A 14 -22.74 3.91 -66.44
N ARG A 15 -21.67 3.89 -65.62
CA ARG A 15 -20.29 4.37 -65.88
C ARG A 15 -20.11 5.81 -66.36
N SER A 16 -19.44 6.62 -65.54
CA SER A 16 -18.00 6.92 -65.72
C SER A 16 -17.47 7.82 -64.60
N SER A 17 -16.18 7.70 -64.34
CA SER A 17 -15.25 8.74 -63.84
C SER A 17 -15.60 9.52 -62.56
N ASP A 18 -14.75 9.27 -61.56
CA ASP A 18 -13.94 10.26 -60.84
C ASP A 18 -14.60 11.32 -59.95
N GLY A 19 -13.96 11.50 -58.79
CA GLY A 19 -13.83 12.82 -58.16
C GLY A 19 -14.62 12.99 -56.86
N TYR A 20 -14.02 12.55 -55.76
CA TYR A 20 -14.15 13.15 -54.42
C TYR A 20 -15.53 13.72 -54.06
N SER A 21 -16.38 12.95 -53.35
CA SER A 21 -17.07 13.55 -52.20
C SER A 21 -17.80 12.54 -51.32
N THR A 22 -17.55 12.72 -50.02
CA THR A 22 -18.45 12.45 -48.89
C THR A 22 -18.47 11.07 -48.21
N LEU A 23 -18.23 11.18 -46.91
CA LEU A 23 -18.91 10.49 -45.81
C LEU A 23 -18.54 9.04 -45.47
N GLY A 24 -17.76 8.94 -44.38
CA GLY A 24 -18.11 8.04 -43.27
C GLY A 24 -17.57 6.61 -43.36
N GLY A 25 -16.62 6.27 -42.49
CA GLY A 25 -16.30 4.86 -42.26
C GLY A 25 -15.00 4.61 -41.52
N THR A 26 -15.08 4.59 -40.19
CA THR A 26 -14.21 3.84 -39.27
C THR A 26 -12.70 4.13 -39.23
N ARG A 27 -12.30 4.62 -38.06
CA ARG A 27 -10.94 4.69 -37.55
C ARG A 27 -10.32 3.27 -37.50
N GLN A 28 -9.40 2.98 -38.41
CA GLN A 28 -8.39 1.94 -38.23
C GLN A 28 -7.03 2.62 -38.15
N THR A 29 -6.48 2.74 -36.94
CA THR A 29 -5.03 2.95 -36.77
C THR A 29 -4.32 1.69 -37.22
N ARG A 30 -3.92 1.65 -38.49
CA ARG A 30 -2.94 0.68 -38.97
C ARG A 30 -1.60 1.00 -38.32
N THR A 31 -1.26 0.25 -37.28
CA THR A 31 0.13 0.10 -36.84
C THR A 31 0.90 -0.52 -38.00
N ARG A 32 1.76 0.27 -38.66
CA ARG A 32 2.70 -0.28 -39.64
C ARG A 32 3.74 -1.11 -38.87
N LEU A 33 3.76 -2.42 -39.12
CA LEU A 33 4.95 -3.22 -38.88
C LEU A 33 6.04 -2.71 -39.84
N PRO A 34 7.30 -2.58 -39.41
CA PRO A 34 8.39 -2.34 -40.35
C PRO A 34 8.59 -3.59 -41.22
N ASP A 35 8.45 -3.38 -42.54
CA ASP A 35 8.79 -4.36 -43.57
C ASP A 35 10.27 -4.72 -43.46
N SER A 36 10.56 -6.00 -43.22
CA SER A 36 11.90 -6.56 -43.35
C SER A 36 12.18 -6.83 -44.82
N GLN A 37 12.87 -5.91 -45.48
CA GLN A 37 13.42 -6.14 -46.81
C GLN A 37 14.95 -6.06 -46.78
N GLY A 38 15.58 -7.23 -46.88
CA GLY A 38 16.86 -7.47 -47.54
C GLY A 38 18.14 -7.00 -46.82
N GLY A 39 18.94 -7.96 -46.35
CA GLY A 39 20.33 -7.69 -45.98
C GLY A 39 20.97 -8.83 -45.19
N ASP A 40 21.64 -9.74 -45.91
CA ASP A 40 22.47 -10.80 -45.33
C ASP A 40 23.57 -10.23 -44.44
N GLY A 41 23.75 -10.81 -43.24
CA GLY A 41 24.78 -10.39 -42.30
C GLY A 41 24.98 -11.39 -41.18
N TYR A 42 25.84 -12.38 -41.42
CA TYR A 42 26.36 -13.32 -40.43
C TYR A 42 26.94 -12.58 -39.22
N GLY A 43 26.45 -12.90 -38.02
CA GLY A 43 27.05 -12.50 -36.74
C GLY A 43 26.66 -13.49 -35.64
N PRO A 44 27.58 -13.94 -34.78
CA PRO A 44 27.29 -14.98 -33.79
C PRO A 44 26.24 -14.50 -32.78
N ARG A 45 25.18 -15.29 -32.63
CA ARG A 45 24.12 -15.10 -31.63
C ARG A 45 24.77 -14.90 -30.26
N ARG A 46 24.65 -13.70 -29.68
CA ARG A 46 25.03 -13.45 -28.30
C ARG A 46 24.26 -14.45 -27.43
N PRO A 47 24.93 -15.25 -26.58
CA PRO A 47 24.21 -16.19 -25.73
C PRO A 47 23.27 -15.37 -24.84
N ALA A 48 22.03 -15.84 -24.71
CA ALA A 48 21.06 -15.29 -23.77
C ALA A 48 21.75 -15.20 -22.41
N ARG A 49 21.96 -13.98 -21.90
CA ARG A 49 22.43 -13.81 -20.53
C ARG A 49 21.35 -14.44 -19.66
N LYS A 50 21.65 -15.60 -19.08
CA LYS A 50 20.93 -16.09 -17.90
C LYS A 50 21.06 -14.97 -16.87
N SER A 51 20.00 -14.17 -16.73
CA SER A 51 19.83 -13.31 -15.56
C SER A 51 19.71 -14.26 -14.38
N ARG A 52 20.85 -14.62 -13.79
CA ARG A 52 20.87 -15.01 -12.38
C ARG A 52 20.62 -13.72 -11.62
N SER A 53 19.38 -13.23 -11.62
CA SER A 53 18.96 -12.30 -10.60
C SER A 53 18.81 -13.12 -9.34
N LEU A 54 19.92 -13.23 -8.62
CA LEU A 54 19.89 -13.60 -7.22
C LEU A 54 19.25 -12.41 -6.49
N PHE A 55 17.92 -12.29 -6.62
CA PHE A 55 17.16 -11.43 -5.72
C PHE A 55 17.12 -12.18 -4.40
N THR A 56 18.10 -11.89 -3.55
CA THR A 56 17.93 -12.07 -2.12
C THR A 56 16.81 -11.10 -1.74
N VAL A 57 15.58 -11.59 -1.75
CA VAL A 57 14.40 -10.84 -1.32
C VAL A 57 14.54 -10.67 0.20
N ILE A 58 15.18 -9.58 0.61
CA ILE A 58 15.20 -9.18 2.02
C ILE A 58 13.82 -8.58 2.29
N GLY A 59 12.90 -9.45 2.72
CA GLY A 59 11.57 -9.13 3.22
C GLY A 59 11.67 -8.52 4.61
N VAL A 60 12.02 -7.24 4.69
CA VAL A 60 12.26 -6.52 5.96
C VAL A 60 10.96 -6.16 6.68
N VAL A 61 9.82 -6.11 5.99
CA VAL A 61 8.52 -5.80 6.62
C VAL A 61 7.74 -7.08 6.98
N VAL A 62 8.13 -8.24 6.43
CA VAL A 62 7.47 -9.52 6.74
C VAL A 62 7.79 -9.97 8.17
N LEU A 63 9.01 -9.72 8.67
CA LEU A 63 9.44 -10.30 9.95
C LEU A 63 8.96 -9.56 11.20
N LEU A 64 8.53 -8.31 11.08
CA LEU A 64 8.15 -7.51 12.24
C LEU A 64 6.74 -7.83 12.76
N LEU A 65 5.88 -8.42 11.92
CA LEU A 65 4.56 -8.90 12.32
C LEU A 65 4.34 -10.41 12.07
N ALA A 66 5.13 -11.09 11.23
CA ALA A 66 4.98 -12.55 11.03
C ALA A 66 5.65 -13.40 12.13
N ALA A 67 6.60 -12.86 12.91
CA ALA A 67 7.26 -13.63 13.97
C ALA A 67 6.35 -13.96 15.16
N ILE A 68 5.20 -13.29 15.30
CA ILE A 68 4.33 -13.40 16.48
C ILE A 68 3.08 -14.26 16.20
N ALA A 69 2.79 -14.60 14.94
CA ALA A 69 1.52 -15.25 14.57
C ALA A 69 1.47 -16.78 14.73
N PHE A 70 2.56 -17.48 15.06
CA PHE A 70 2.56 -18.97 15.02
C PHE A 70 3.20 -19.72 16.18
N ALA A 71 3.43 -19.07 17.33
CA ALA A 71 4.03 -19.78 18.47
C ALA A 71 3.03 -20.36 19.49
N ASN A 72 1.75 -19.95 19.52
CA ASN A 72 0.90 -20.24 20.68
C ASN A 72 -0.55 -20.70 20.43
N MET A 73 -0.90 -21.27 19.27
CA MET A 73 -2.23 -21.89 19.12
C MET A 73 -2.11 -23.34 18.65
N GLY A 74 -1.83 -24.21 19.62
CA GLY A 74 -1.99 -25.64 19.48
C GLY A 74 -3.47 -26.05 19.63
N GLY A 75 -3.87 -27.03 18.81
CA GLY A 75 -4.85 -28.06 19.15
C GLY A 75 -6.33 -27.67 19.15
N GLY A 76 -7.08 -28.21 18.19
CA GLY A 76 -8.55 -28.25 18.25
C GLY A 76 -9.18 -28.72 16.95
N ASP A 77 -9.41 -30.02 16.85
CA ASP A 77 -10.05 -30.76 15.75
C ASP A 77 -11.59 -30.61 15.76
N GLY A 78 -12.23 -30.96 14.63
CA GLY A 78 -13.67 -31.13 14.45
C GLY A 78 -14.38 -29.93 13.81
N GLY A 79 -15.28 -30.03 12.84
CA GLY A 79 -15.97 -31.17 12.26
C GLY A 79 -16.98 -30.63 11.21
N ASN A 80 -17.36 -31.52 10.30
CA ASN A 80 -18.17 -31.32 9.09
C ASN A 80 -19.65 -30.94 9.34
N GLY A 81 -20.25 -30.17 8.41
CA GLY A 81 -21.64 -30.36 7.97
C GLY A 81 -22.57 -29.15 7.91
N GLY A 82 -23.29 -29.02 6.78
CA GLY A 82 -24.70 -28.59 6.80
C GLY A 82 -25.10 -27.39 5.92
N ASP A 83 -25.73 -27.70 4.78
CA ASP A 83 -26.54 -26.80 3.95
C ASP A 83 -27.70 -26.12 4.71
N GLY A 84 -28.13 -24.94 4.26
CA GLY A 84 -29.34 -24.29 4.77
C GLY A 84 -29.65 -22.93 4.14
N THR A 85 -30.45 -22.95 3.08
CA THR A 85 -30.92 -21.78 2.33
C THR A 85 -32.02 -20.98 3.06
N SER A 86 -31.90 -19.66 2.96
CA SER A 86 -32.95 -18.60 2.96
C SER A 86 -33.74 -18.28 4.24
N GLY A 87 -33.58 -17.03 4.71
CA GLY A 87 -34.67 -16.26 5.30
C GLY A 87 -34.26 -15.10 6.20
N SER A 88 -34.63 -13.89 5.78
CA SER A 88 -34.87 -12.68 6.61
C SER A 88 -33.75 -11.63 6.78
N ASN A 89 -33.94 -10.51 6.09
CA ASN A 89 -33.67 -9.12 6.50
C ASN A 89 -32.54 -8.85 7.50
N GLY A 90 -31.30 -8.89 7.02
CA GLY A 90 -30.16 -8.20 7.61
C GLY A 90 -29.62 -7.20 6.61
N LYS A 91 -29.64 -5.91 6.96
CA LYS A 91 -28.95 -4.85 6.22
C LYS A 91 -27.49 -5.28 6.05
N LYS A 92 -27.10 -5.74 4.85
CA LYS A 92 -25.70 -6.00 4.53
C LYS A 92 -24.96 -4.69 4.74
N THR A 93 -24.18 -4.63 5.81
CA THR A 93 -23.14 -3.63 6.01
C THR A 93 -22.11 -3.86 4.91
N GLY A 94 -22.35 -3.25 3.75
CA GLY A 94 -21.38 -3.23 2.67
C GLY A 94 -20.14 -2.54 3.18
N SER A 95 -19.04 -3.27 3.29
CA SER A 95 -17.69 -2.72 3.46
C SER A 95 -17.46 -1.74 2.30
N ALA A 96 -17.73 -0.45 2.54
CA ALA A 96 -17.58 0.60 1.54
C ALA A 96 -16.11 1.08 1.49
N PRO A 97 -15.55 1.33 0.30
CA PRO A 97 -14.28 2.04 0.17
C PRO A 97 -14.32 3.42 0.82
N THR A 98 -13.18 3.91 1.31
CA THR A 98 -13.03 5.23 1.96
C THR A 98 -13.47 6.38 1.04
N ALA A 99 -14.45 7.19 1.47
CA ALA A 99 -14.75 8.50 0.89
C ALA A 99 -14.08 9.62 1.72
N ALA A 100 -13.69 10.74 1.09
CA ALA A 100 -13.12 11.89 1.81
C ALA A 100 -14.21 12.57 2.67
N THR A 101 -13.98 12.70 3.98
CA THR A 101 -15.02 13.11 4.96
C THR A 101 -14.99 14.60 5.34
N GLY A 102 -13.87 15.30 5.11
CA GLY A 102 -13.74 16.75 5.39
C GLY A 102 -13.75 17.14 6.88
N THR A 103 -13.57 16.17 7.77
CA THR A 103 -13.55 16.34 9.23
C THR A 103 -12.17 16.83 9.73
N LYS A 104 -12.18 17.61 10.82
CA LYS A 104 -10.95 18.23 11.34
C LYS A 104 -10.02 17.17 11.97
N PRO A 105 -8.70 17.26 11.77
CA PRO A 105 -7.74 16.44 12.50
C PRO A 105 -7.91 16.52 14.00
N VAL A 106 -7.70 15.39 14.67
CA VAL A 106 -7.51 15.39 16.12
C VAL A 106 -6.33 16.30 16.47
N THR A 107 -6.50 17.10 17.53
CA THR A 107 -5.44 17.98 18.03
C THR A 107 -4.67 17.36 19.19
N GLY A 108 -5.16 16.24 19.73
CA GLY A 108 -4.50 15.50 20.80
C GLY A 108 -3.28 14.73 20.29
N LYS A 109 -2.31 14.50 21.19
CA LYS A 109 -1.18 13.62 20.96
C LYS A 109 -0.89 12.77 22.20
N ASN A 110 -0.43 11.55 21.97
CA ASN A 110 0.22 10.71 22.97
C ASN A 110 1.67 10.48 22.51
N GLY A 111 2.60 11.27 23.06
CA GLY A 111 3.93 11.44 22.46
C GLY A 111 3.84 12.17 21.12
N GLU A 112 4.41 11.58 20.06
CA GLU A 112 4.35 12.14 18.70
C GLU A 112 3.16 11.60 17.89
N ILE A 113 2.43 10.63 18.42
CA ILE A 113 1.32 9.94 17.75
C ILE A 113 0.02 10.70 18.02
N ALA A 114 -0.77 10.92 16.98
CA ALA A 114 -2.10 11.51 17.09
C ALA A 114 -2.99 10.71 18.06
N SER A 115 -3.77 11.41 18.89
CA SER A 115 -4.66 10.81 19.89
C SER A 115 -5.95 11.60 20.08
N GLY A 116 -6.92 11.00 20.76
CA GLY A 116 -8.25 11.58 20.99
C GLY A 116 -9.17 11.41 19.78
N PHE A 117 -9.11 10.24 19.13
CA PHE A 117 -9.97 9.90 18.02
C PHE A 117 -11.43 9.78 18.48
N ALA A 118 -12.38 10.05 17.59
CA ALA A 118 -13.80 9.92 17.92
C ALA A 118 -14.17 8.47 18.27
N HIS A 119 -15.11 8.29 19.20
CA HIS A 119 -15.64 6.96 19.55
C HIS A 119 -16.70 6.50 18.54
N ASP A 120 -16.30 6.38 17.28
CA ASP A 120 -17.16 5.96 16.18
C ASP A 120 -16.35 5.25 15.08
N GLU A 121 -17.04 4.81 14.03
CA GLU A 121 -16.43 4.14 12.88
C GLU A 121 -15.36 4.99 12.19
N GLN A 122 -15.51 6.32 12.20
CA GLN A 122 -14.59 7.26 11.57
C GLN A 122 -13.30 7.37 12.38
N GLY A 123 -13.42 7.61 13.69
CA GLY A 123 -12.30 7.64 14.61
C GLY A 123 -11.54 6.32 14.70
N ALA A 124 -12.21 5.17 14.60
CA ALA A 124 -11.54 3.86 14.61
C ALA A 124 -10.56 3.70 13.43
N GLN A 125 -10.98 4.00 12.19
CA GLN A 125 -10.05 3.88 11.05
C GLN A 125 -9.11 5.09 10.94
N SER A 126 -9.42 6.24 11.57
CA SER A 126 -8.45 7.32 11.81
C SER A 126 -7.31 6.84 12.71
N ALA A 127 -7.65 6.22 13.83
CA ALA A 127 -6.68 5.64 14.76
C ALA A 127 -5.81 4.61 14.05
N ALA A 128 -6.42 3.62 13.38
CA ALA A 128 -5.70 2.59 12.63
C ALA A 128 -4.71 3.17 11.59
N SER A 129 -5.12 4.21 10.85
CA SER A 129 -4.23 4.83 9.85
C SER A 129 -3.01 5.50 10.50
N ASN A 130 -3.21 6.24 11.59
CA ASN A 130 -2.11 6.90 12.30
C ASN A 130 -1.21 5.91 13.04
N PHE A 131 -1.78 4.83 13.58
CA PHE A 131 -1.01 3.74 14.17
C PHE A 131 -0.12 3.05 13.12
N ALA A 132 -0.65 2.78 11.92
CA ALA A 132 0.15 2.21 10.83
C ALA A 132 1.33 3.12 10.43
N VAL A 133 1.13 4.45 10.43
CA VAL A 133 2.22 5.42 10.17
C VAL A 133 3.30 5.32 11.24
N ALA A 134 2.91 5.38 12.52
CA ALA A 134 3.83 5.33 13.63
C ALA A 134 4.60 3.99 13.70
N LEU A 135 3.93 2.86 13.45
CA LEU A 135 4.54 1.52 13.44
C LEU A 135 5.44 1.27 12.21
N GLY A 136 5.36 2.08 11.17
CA GLY A 136 6.24 2.02 10.00
C GLY A 136 7.22 3.18 9.90
N SER A 137 7.55 3.80 11.03
CA SER A 137 8.45 4.94 11.13
C SER A 137 9.88 4.52 11.41
N VAL A 138 10.84 5.44 11.24
CA VAL A 138 12.26 5.19 11.56
C VAL A 138 12.48 5.01 13.06
N GLU A 139 11.60 5.58 13.88
CA GLU A 139 11.61 5.51 15.34
C GLU A 139 11.43 4.06 15.83
N MET A 140 10.74 3.20 15.08
CA MET A 140 10.60 1.78 15.42
C MET A 140 11.93 1.01 15.40
N PHE A 141 12.94 1.52 14.70
CA PHE A 141 14.28 0.93 14.65
C PHE A 141 15.15 1.34 15.83
N LYS A 142 14.73 2.33 16.62
CA LYS A 142 15.39 2.77 17.86
C LYS A 142 14.67 2.17 19.06
N LYS A 143 15.40 1.46 19.93
CA LYS A 143 14.79 0.63 20.99
C LYS A 143 13.83 1.40 21.91
N ASP A 144 14.28 2.52 22.49
CA ASP A 144 13.47 3.26 23.46
C ASP A 144 12.27 3.96 22.79
N SER A 145 12.47 4.49 21.59
CA SER A 145 11.39 5.07 20.78
C SER A 145 10.36 4.03 20.39
N ARG A 146 10.79 2.83 19.97
CA ARG A 146 9.90 1.69 19.68
C ARG A 146 9.04 1.34 20.88
N HIS A 147 9.63 1.19 22.08
CA HIS A 147 8.85 0.88 23.29
C HIS A 147 7.81 1.96 23.56
N THR A 148 8.19 3.24 23.45
CA THR A 148 7.28 4.37 23.60
C THR A 148 6.12 4.33 22.61
N ILE A 149 6.39 4.03 21.33
CA ILE A 149 5.38 3.91 20.28
C ILE A 149 4.42 2.76 20.58
N VAL A 150 4.95 1.59 20.94
CA VAL A 150 4.14 0.40 21.23
C VAL A 150 3.24 0.62 22.45
N ASP A 151 3.78 1.18 23.52
CA ASP A 151 3.00 1.51 24.74
C ASP A 151 1.92 2.57 24.46
N SER A 152 2.17 3.45 23.48
CA SER A 152 1.21 4.49 23.10
C SER A 152 0.06 3.97 22.24
N ILE A 153 0.31 2.95 21.41
CA ILE A 153 -0.65 2.42 20.44
C ILE A 153 -1.46 1.25 21.00
N TYR A 154 -0.79 0.33 21.68
CA TYR A 154 -1.39 -0.92 22.14
C TYR A 154 -1.99 -0.78 23.55
N THR A 155 -2.88 -1.71 23.91
CA THR A 155 -3.25 -1.87 25.32
C THR A 155 -2.00 -2.27 26.14
N PRO A 156 -1.94 -1.97 27.45
CA PRO A 156 -0.79 -2.35 28.28
C PRO A 156 -0.47 -3.85 28.23
N GLU A 157 -1.50 -4.69 28.18
CA GLU A 157 -1.34 -6.14 28.05
C GLU A 157 -0.72 -6.55 26.70
N ALA A 158 -1.22 -5.98 25.60
CA ALA A 158 -0.69 -6.29 24.27
C ALA A 158 0.74 -5.76 24.11
N ALA A 159 1.01 -4.52 24.55
CA ALA A 159 2.35 -3.94 24.56
C ALA A 159 3.35 -4.81 25.34
N GLY A 160 2.97 -5.28 26.53
CA GLY A 160 3.78 -6.19 27.34
C GLY A 160 4.13 -7.50 26.63
N LYS A 161 3.22 -8.04 25.81
CA LYS A 161 3.45 -9.26 25.02
C LYS A 161 4.32 -9.02 23.78
N LEU A 162 4.35 -7.79 23.24
CA LEU A 162 5.09 -7.45 22.03
C LEU A 162 6.55 -7.08 22.29
N ARG A 163 6.87 -6.60 23.51
CA ARG A 163 8.17 -5.99 23.81
C ARG A 163 9.38 -6.89 23.53
N ASP A 164 9.43 -8.07 24.14
CA ASP A 164 10.58 -8.98 23.98
C ASP A 164 10.68 -9.59 22.58
N PRO A 165 9.56 -10.03 21.94
CA PRO A 165 9.59 -10.46 20.55
C PRO A 165 10.09 -9.37 19.59
N GLN A 166 9.67 -8.12 19.80
CA GLN A 166 10.15 -7.01 18.97
C GLN A 166 11.62 -6.69 19.25
N ASP A 167 12.08 -6.69 20.49
CA ASP A 167 13.51 -6.49 20.79
C ASP A 167 14.39 -7.57 20.13
N THR A 168 13.87 -8.79 20.03
CA THR A 168 14.51 -9.88 19.30
C THR A 168 14.49 -9.64 17.79
N ALA A 169 13.35 -9.21 17.24
CA ALA A 169 13.19 -8.93 15.81
C ALA A 169 14.07 -7.75 15.33
N TYR A 170 14.17 -6.68 16.14
CA TYR A 170 15.04 -5.52 15.92
C TYR A 170 16.45 -5.72 16.51
N SER A 171 16.97 -6.95 16.46
CA SER A 171 18.32 -7.25 16.94
C SER A 171 19.40 -6.45 16.20
N PRO A 172 20.58 -6.23 16.81
CA PRO A 172 21.70 -5.58 16.13
C PRO A 172 22.08 -6.25 14.79
N ALA A 173 21.97 -7.57 14.69
CA ALA A 173 22.23 -8.31 13.46
C ALA A 173 21.18 -8.05 12.35
N PHE A 174 19.95 -7.70 12.72
CA PHE A 174 18.94 -7.26 11.77
C PHE A 174 19.18 -5.81 11.33
N LEU A 175 19.49 -4.92 12.28
CA LEU A 175 19.81 -3.52 12.01
C LEU A 175 21.04 -3.38 11.08
N ASP A 176 22.08 -4.17 11.31
CA ASP A 176 23.29 -4.21 10.48
C ASP A 176 22.98 -4.59 9.02
N LYS A 177 22.02 -5.50 8.78
CA LYS A 177 21.56 -5.85 7.41
C LYS A 177 20.88 -4.70 6.68
N LEU A 178 20.40 -3.70 7.42
CA LEU A 178 19.81 -2.46 6.89
C LEU A 178 20.86 -1.34 6.79
N GLY A 179 22.11 -1.62 7.15
CA GLY A 179 23.18 -0.63 7.24
C GLY A 179 23.06 0.30 8.45
N LEU A 180 22.29 -0.07 9.47
CA LEU A 180 22.12 0.69 10.70
C LEU A 180 23.09 0.20 11.78
N ASP A 181 23.49 1.11 12.68
CA ASP A 181 24.21 0.72 13.90
C ASP A 181 23.30 -0.03 14.89
N ALA A 182 23.88 -0.53 15.98
CA ALA A 182 23.13 -1.27 17.02
C ALA A 182 22.05 -0.43 17.74
N ASN A 183 22.08 0.90 17.58
CA ASN A 183 21.09 1.82 18.13
C ASN A 183 20.04 2.24 17.08
N GLY A 184 20.12 1.73 15.85
CA GLY A 184 19.21 2.03 14.76
C GLY A 184 19.54 3.33 14.01
N ASN A 185 20.76 3.84 14.11
CA ASN A 185 21.19 5.05 13.39
C ASN A 185 21.79 4.72 12.03
N ALA A 186 21.51 5.57 11.04
CA ALA A 186 22.14 5.51 9.73
C ALA A 186 23.61 5.99 9.80
N PRO A 187 24.48 5.52 8.88
CA PRO A 187 25.84 6.03 8.75
C PRO A 187 25.86 7.53 8.44
N GLN A 188 26.95 8.20 8.79
CA GLN A 188 27.11 9.62 8.49
C GLN A 188 27.00 9.87 6.97
N GLY A 189 26.19 10.87 6.59
CA GLY A 189 25.94 11.22 5.18
C GLY A 189 24.89 10.33 4.49
N SER A 190 24.24 9.43 5.24
CA SER A 190 23.13 8.62 4.75
C SER A 190 21.86 8.87 5.55
N THR A 191 20.73 8.72 4.88
CA THR A 191 19.39 8.86 5.42
C THR A 191 18.67 7.53 5.30
N PHE A 192 18.41 6.89 6.44
CA PHE A 192 17.52 5.73 6.47
C PHE A 192 16.08 6.20 6.33
N VAL A 193 15.37 5.59 5.40
CA VAL A 193 13.97 5.88 5.11
C VAL A 193 13.14 4.71 5.59
N SER A 194 12.17 4.98 6.45
CA SER A 194 11.08 4.08 6.79
C SER A 194 9.82 4.92 6.96
N ARG A 195 8.89 4.81 6.01
CA ARG A 195 7.63 5.57 6.02
C ARG A 195 6.48 4.69 5.57
N THR A 196 5.42 4.65 6.37
CA THR A 196 4.13 4.09 5.95
C THR A 196 3.21 5.19 5.43
N VAL A 197 2.65 4.97 4.24
CA VAL A 197 1.70 5.87 3.57
C VAL A 197 0.37 5.13 3.38
N PRO A 198 -0.60 5.31 4.30
CA PRO A 198 -1.94 4.75 4.15
C PRO A 198 -2.59 5.24 2.86
N VAL A 199 -3.08 4.31 2.04
CA VAL A 199 -3.82 4.60 0.80
C VAL A 199 -5.33 4.54 1.05
N GLY A 200 -5.76 3.68 1.96
CA GLY A 200 -7.15 3.62 2.39
C GLY A 200 -7.38 2.66 3.54
N THR A 201 -8.57 2.75 4.12
CA THR A 201 -9.02 1.86 5.18
C THR A 201 -10.29 1.12 4.80
N LYS A 202 -10.48 -0.02 5.43
CA LYS A 202 -11.70 -0.80 5.36
C LYS A 202 -12.09 -1.20 6.77
N LEU A 203 -13.27 -0.78 7.22
CA LEU A 203 -13.88 -1.28 8.43
C LEU A 203 -14.42 -2.69 8.16
N GLU A 204 -13.90 -3.68 8.87
CA GLU A 204 -14.33 -5.08 8.77
C GLU A 204 -15.47 -5.38 9.75
N SER A 205 -15.37 -4.85 10.96
CA SER A 205 -16.42 -4.92 11.98
C SER A 205 -16.33 -3.74 12.94
N PHE A 206 -17.44 -3.41 13.59
CA PHE A 206 -17.53 -2.34 14.58
C PHE A 206 -18.67 -2.62 15.56
N ASP A 207 -18.41 -2.37 16.84
CA ASP A 207 -19.42 -2.30 17.89
C ASP A 207 -19.14 -1.11 18.83
N ALA A 208 -19.87 -1.03 19.95
CA ALA A 208 -19.80 0.08 20.89
C ALA A 208 -18.46 0.22 21.64
N SER A 209 -17.54 -0.73 21.51
CA SER A 209 -16.26 -0.75 22.21
C SER A 209 -15.12 -1.36 21.41
N THR A 210 -15.39 -2.08 20.32
CA THR A 210 -14.37 -2.73 19.49
C THR A 210 -14.52 -2.40 18.02
N ALA A 211 -13.42 -2.44 17.29
CA ALA A 211 -13.40 -2.27 15.85
C ALA A 211 -12.33 -3.15 15.22
N LYS A 212 -12.59 -3.66 14.01
CA LYS A 212 -11.58 -4.33 13.19
C LYS A 212 -11.38 -3.54 11.92
N VAL A 213 -10.15 -3.10 11.68
CA VAL A 213 -9.81 -2.21 10.57
C VAL A 213 -8.66 -2.79 9.76
N SER A 214 -8.84 -2.87 8.46
CA SER A 214 -7.77 -3.13 7.50
C SER A 214 -7.28 -1.81 6.90
N VAL A 215 -5.97 -1.58 6.96
CA VAL A 215 -5.26 -0.43 6.37
C VAL A 215 -4.44 -0.94 5.20
N TRP A 216 -4.79 -0.52 3.99
CA TRP A 216 -3.99 -0.78 2.79
C TRP A 216 -3.01 0.38 2.59
N TYR A 217 -1.72 0.08 2.51
CA TYR A 217 -0.69 1.11 2.50
C TYR A 217 0.51 0.74 1.63
N MET A 218 1.25 1.79 1.26
CA MET A 218 2.56 1.69 0.65
C MET A 218 3.63 2.07 1.68
N GLY A 219 4.66 1.27 1.84
CA GLY A 219 5.85 1.58 2.62
C GLY A 219 6.98 2.09 1.73
N LEU A 220 7.69 3.13 2.15
CA LEU A 220 9.01 3.49 1.63
C LEU A 220 10.06 2.97 2.61
N ILE A 221 10.96 2.12 2.14
CA ILE A 221 12.03 1.58 2.98
C ILE A 221 13.35 1.47 2.23
N GLY A 222 14.44 1.85 2.89
CA GLY A 222 15.81 1.66 2.41
C GLY A 222 16.74 2.76 2.90
N MET A 223 17.94 2.78 2.36
CA MET A 223 18.99 3.73 2.68
C MET A 223 19.27 4.63 1.48
N SER A 224 19.23 5.94 1.72
CA SER A 224 19.64 6.95 0.76
C SER A 224 21.00 7.52 1.17
N GLY A 225 21.99 7.52 0.29
CA GLY A 225 23.30 8.09 0.58
C GLY A 225 24.41 7.54 -0.31
N PRO A 226 25.61 8.15 -0.29
CA PRO A 226 26.74 7.71 -1.09
C PRO A 226 27.09 6.25 -0.82
N GLY A 227 27.11 5.43 -1.88
CA GLY A 227 27.48 4.01 -1.77
C GLY A 227 26.43 3.11 -1.10
N SER A 228 25.19 3.59 -0.91
CA SER A 228 24.08 2.73 -0.45
C SER A 228 23.90 1.51 -1.36
N THR A 229 23.83 0.33 -0.75
CA THR A 229 23.53 -0.95 -1.42
C THR A 229 22.09 -1.41 -1.20
N ASP A 230 21.31 -0.67 -0.41
CA ASP A 230 19.88 -0.90 -0.16
C ASP A 230 19.10 0.36 -0.56
N PRO A 231 18.83 0.56 -1.86
CA PRO A 231 18.13 1.76 -2.31
C PRO A 231 16.69 1.82 -1.77
N VAL A 232 16.19 3.04 -1.57
CA VAL A 232 14.80 3.26 -1.13
C VAL A 232 13.83 2.69 -2.16
N ARG A 233 12.97 1.78 -1.71
CA ARG A 233 12.00 1.05 -2.53
C ARG A 233 10.62 1.12 -1.92
N THR A 234 9.61 0.84 -2.75
CA THR A 234 8.22 0.71 -2.31
C THR A 234 7.91 -0.74 -1.91
N ALA A 235 7.08 -0.89 -0.88
CA ALA A 235 6.44 -2.15 -0.53
C ALA A 235 4.93 -1.91 -0.41
N TRP A 236 4.12 -2.86 -0.85
CA TRP A 236 2.66 -2.80 -0.72
C TRP A 236 2.19 -3.82 0.28
N LYS A 237 1.33 -3.39 1.20
CA LYS A 237 0.94 -4.19 2.37
C LYS A 237 -0.50 -3.89 2.76
N THR A 238 -1.12 -4.86 3.41
CA THR A 238 -2.36 -4.66 4.17
C THR A 238 -2.12 -5.05 5.61
N TRP A 239 -2.30 -4.11 6.53
CA TRP A 239 -2.29 -4.33 7.98
C TRP A 239 -3.72 -4.39 8.50
N THR A 240 -4.07 -5.42 9.26
CA THR A 240 -5.38 -5.58 9.87
C THR A 240 -5.22 -5.54 11.38
N VAL A 241 -5.88 -4.60 12.04
CA VAL A 241 -5.80 -4.38 13.49
C VAL A 241 -7.17 -4.54 14.14
N GLU A 242 -7.18 -5.16 15.32
CA GLU A 242 -8.32 -5.18 16.22
C GLU A 242 -8.09 -4.13 17.31
N LEU A 243 -9.05 -3.22 17.44
CA LEU A 243 -9.02 -2.06 18.31
C LEU A 243 -10.05 -2.24 19.43
N THR A 244 -9.74 -1.69 20.59
CA THR A 244 -10.68 -1.50 21.70
C THR A 244 -10.71 -0.04 22.13
N TRP A 245 -11.86 0.44 22.58
CA TRP A 245 -12.00 1.76 23.17
C TRP A 245 -11.59 1.73 24.64
N ALA A 246 -10.51 2.42 24.98
CA ALA A 246 -9.97 2.49 26.33
C ALA A 246 -9.37 3.88 26.59
N ASP A 247 -9.51 4.37 27.83
CA ASP A 247 -8.92 5.65 28.25
C ASP A 247 -9.27 6.85 27.34
N LYS A 248 -10.50 6.86 26.82
CA LYS A 248 -11.04 7.88 25.90
C LYS A 248 -10.33 7.92 24.53
N ASP A 249 -9.75 6.80 24.09
CA ASP A 249 -9.18 6.65 22.76
C ASP A 249 -9.28 5.21 22.24
N TRP A 250 -8.94 5.00 20.96
CA TRP A 250 -8.77 3.66 20.41
C TRP A 250 -7.38 3.10 20.76
N LYS A 251 -7.30 1.82 21.08
CA LYS A 251 -6.06 1.08 21.37
C LYS A 251 -6.00 -0.23 20.61
N ALA A 252 -4.83 -0.57 20.07
CA ALA A 252 -4.61 -1.85 19.41
C ALA A 252 -4.52 -3.00 20.42
N VAL A 253 -5.18 -4.12 20.11
CA VAL A 253 -5.20 -5.33 20.95
C VAL A 253 -4.40 -6.44 20.28
N THR A 254 -4.67 -6.66 19.00
CA THR A 254 -3.96 -7.63 18.17
C THR A 254 -3.95 -7.13 16.74
N ASP A 255 -3.02 -7.63 15.95
CA ASP A 255 -2.90 -7.26 14.56
C ASP A 255 -2.25 -8.36 13.71
N SER A 256 -2.39 -8.21 12.41
CA SER A 256 -1.78 -9.08 11.41
C SER A 256 -1.45 -8.30 10.15
N GLN A 257 -0.55 -8.84 9.33
CA GLN A 257 -0.17 -8.20 8.08
C GLN A 257 -0.03 -9.23 6.96
N ARG A 258 -0.35 -8.79 5.74
CA ARG A 258 -0.07 -9.53 4.50
C ARG A 258 0.56 -8.62 3.46
N ASP A 259 1.22 -9.25 2.48
CA ASP A 259 1.71 -8.56 1.29
C ASP A 259 0.55 -8.14 0.37
N GLY A 260 0.71 -6.97 -0.24
CA GLY A 260 -0.21 -6.42 -1.23
C GLY A 260 -1.61 -6.10 -0.70
N PRO A 261 -2.59 -5.96 -1.62
CA PRO A 261 -2.41 -6.00 -3.08
C PRO A 261 -1.48 -4.89 -3.57
N ALA A 262 -0.64 -5.18 -4.57
CA ALA A 262 0.24 -4.19 -5.19
C ALA A 262 -0.30 -3.81 -6.58
N PRO A 263 -0.38 -2.51 -6.93
CA PRO A 263 -0.61 -2.12 -8.32
C PRO A 263 0.58 -2.54 -9.19
N VAL A 264 0.36 -2.57 -10.50
CA VAL A 264 1.45 -2.79 -11.46
C VAL A 264 2.47 -1.65 -11.31
N PRO A 265 3.78 -1.96 -11.12
CA PRO A 265 4.79 -0.93 -11.08
C PRO A 265 4.81 -0.11 -12.38
N GLY A 266 4.89 1.21 -12.26
CA GLY A 266 5.12 2.08 -13.41
C GLY A 266 6.60 2.13 -13.78
N ASP A 267 6.90 2.42 -15.04
CA ASP A 267 8.26 2.67 -15.52
C ASP A 267 8.69 4.10 -15.13
N VAL A 268 9.10 4.26 -13.87
CA VAL A 268 9.64 5.53 -13.33
C VAL A 268 11.14 5.37 -13.13
N ALA A 269 11.93 6.31 -13.68
CA ALA A 269 13.36 6.34 -13.46
C ALA A 269 13.67 6.54 -11.96
N ALA A 270 14.62 5.79 -11.43
CA ALA A 270 15.03 5.95 -10.04
C ALA A 270 15.65 7.34 -9.81
N SER A 271 15.17 8.05 -8.78
CA SER A 271 15.76 9.30 -8.33
C SER A 271 17.16 9.07 -7.75
N SER A 272 17.98 10.13 -7.77
CA SER A 272 19.26 10.12 -7.06
C SER A 272 19.08 10.03 -5.54
N SER A 273 20.11 9.58 -4.83
CA SER A 273 20.13 9.60 -3.36
C SER A 273 19.92 11.00 -2.79
N ASP A 274 20.47 12.02 -3.43
CA ASP A 274 20.38 13.39 -2.94
C ASP A 274 18.95 13.92 -3.03
N GLU A 275 18.24 13.60 -4.12
CA GLU A 275 16.83 13.94 -4.28
C GLU A 275 15.95 13.23 -3.25
N ILE A 276 16.16 11.94 -3.00
CA ILE A 276 15.39 11.18 -2.01
C ILE A 276 15.66 11.70 -0.59
N SER A 277 16.93 11.99 -0.26
CA SER A 277 17.29 12.51 1.07
C SER A 277 16.66 13.88 1.33
N LYS A 278 16.72 14.79 0.34
CA LYS A 278 16.04 16.09 0.42
C LYS A 278 14.53 15.94 0.56
N ALA A 279 13.91 15.03 -0.19
CA ALA A 279 12.48 14.79 -0.04
C ALA A 279 12.13 14.29 1.38
N VAL A 280 12.97 13.46 1.98
CA VAL A 280 12.76 12.99 3.35
C VAL A 280 12.88 14.15 4.36
N GLU A 281 13.82 15.07 4.15
CA GLU A 281 14.03 16.24 5.02
C GLU A 281 12.93 17.30 4.86
N GLU A 282 12.49 17.57 3.63
CA GLU A 282 11.60 18.68 3.30
C GLU A 282 10.11 18.31 3.42
N TYR A 283 9.75 17.03 3.17
CA TYR A 283 8.38 16.55 3.33
C TYR A 283 8.17 15.89 4.69
N GLY A 284 7.41 16.57 5.54
CA GLY A 284 7.03 16.09 6.87
C GLY A 284 6.23 14.78 6.88
N GLY A 285 6.06 14.22 8.07
CA GLY A 285 5.32 12.97 8.27
C GLY A 285 3.83 13.08 7.92
N PHE A 286 3.23 11.95 7.54
CA PHE A 286 1.81 11.86 7.27
C PHE A 286 1.02 11.80 8.57
N THR A 287 -0.06 12.58 8.70
CA THR A 287 -1.04 12.44 9.78
C THR A 287 -2.40 12.38 9.14
N TYR A 288 -3.15 11.32 9.44
CA TYR A 288 -4.47 11.11 8.88
C TYR A 288 -5.57 11.63 9.80
N ALA A 289 -6.59 12.22 9.22
CA ALA A 289 -7.68 12.84 9.93
C ALA A 289 -8.98 12.64 9.17
N ARG A 290 -9.92 11.99 9.84
CA ARG A 290 -11.34 12.01 9.53
C ARG A 290 -12.14 11.83 10.83
#